data_AF-A0A8S0GXK3-F1
#
_entry.id   AF-A0A8S0GXK3-F1
#
_cell.length_a   1.000
_cell.length_b   1.000
_cell.length_c   1.000
_cell.angle_alpha   90.00
_cell.angle_beta   90.00
_cell.angle_gamma   90.00
#
_symmetry.space_group_name_H-M   'P 1'
#
loop_
_entity.id
_entity.type
_entity.pdbx_description
1 polymer ?
#
loop_
_entity_poly.entity_id
_entity_poly.type
_entity_poly.pdbx_seq_one_letter_code
_entity_poly.pdbx_strand_id
1 'polypeptide(L)'
;MNTNAQPAPSISSADNGSVVEVHSIDYIPENERTDKLSSQGPFWFLGNFTFFTMTIGFVGPSVGLTAFWTTVTGTLGIMFGTLFMAFHGSQGPHLGLPQMIQSRAQFGYRGVVLVLLATLFVFAGFNIVNLVLMMQGLQTLFGFDPLLVALAVTVPGRPWRFLATTGCTAVSSGRCTCRCRSMAW
;
A
#
# COMPACT_ATOMS: atom_id res chain seq x y z
N MET A 1 13.93 11.92 53.01
CA MET A 1 14.10 11.94 51.54
C MET A 1 12.97 12.78 50.95
N ASN A 2 13.29 13.92 50.32
CA ASN A 2 12.29 14.82 49.74
C ASN A 2 11.91 14.34 48.34
N THR A 3 10.64 14.01 48.14
CA THR A 3 10.05 13.64 46.85
C THR A 3 9.55 14.91 46.16
N ASN A 4 10.39 15.53 45.32
CA ASN A 4 9.94 16.57 44.38
C ASN A 4 9.88 15.96 42.98
N ALA A 5 8.70 15.45 42.61
CA ALA A 5 8.42 15.10 41.22
C ALA A 5 8.34 16.39 40.39
N GLN A 6 9.19 16.51 39.38
CA GLN A 6 9.10 17.57 38.37
C GLN A 6 7.88 17.30 37.47
N PRO A 7 6.98 18.27 37.26
CA PRO A 7 5.91 18.12 36.27
C PRO A 7 6.49 18.22 34.84
N ALA A 8 5.97 17.38 33.94
CA ALA A 8 6.37 17.36 32.54
C ALA A 8 6.11 18.71 31.84
N PRO A 9 6.98 19.14 30.91
CA PRO A 9 6.79 20.39 30.19
C PRO A 9 5.59 20.29 29.23
N SER A 10 4.65 21.21 29.34
CA SER A 10 3.54 21.40 28.41
C SER A 10 4.04 22.07 27.12
N ILE A 11 4.27 21.28 26.07
CA ILE A 11 4.60 21.84 24.75
C ILE A 11 3.34 22.45 24.15
N SER A 12 3.36 23.78 24.08
CA SER A 12 2.37 24.63 23.43
C SER A 12 2.53 24.54 21.91
N SER A 13 1.40 24.39 21.22
CA SER A 13 1.32 24.23 19.76
C SER A 13 1.72 25.50 19.02
N ALA A 14 2.77 25.44 18.20
CA ALA A 14 2.94 26.22 16.98
C ALA A 14 4.21 25.76 16.22
N ASP A 15 4.08 24.71 15.40
CA ASP A 15 5.01 24.52 14.29
C ASP A 15 4.23 24.01 13.08
N ASN A 16 4.09 24.85 12.06
CA ASN A 16 3.72 24.44 10.70
C ASN A 16 4.95 23.81 10.01
N GLY A 17 5.63 22.93 10.73
CA GLY A 17 6.63 22.02 10.22
C GLY A 17 5.93 20.79 9.68
N SER A 18 6.45 20.23 8.59
CA SER A 18 6.14 18.86 8.16
C SER A 18 6.09 17.97 9.40
N VAL A 19 4.91 17.53 9.83
CA VAL A 19 4.76 16.58 10.94
C VAL A 19 5.56 15.35 10.53
N VAL A 20 6.74 15.21 11.13
CA VAL A 20 7.63 14.08 10.86
C VAL A 20 7.01 12.91 11.60
N GLU A 21 6.61 11.90 10.83
CA GLU A 21 6.12 10.63 11.33
C GLU A 21 7.20 10.00 12.23
N VAL A 22 6.85 9.69 13.48
CA VAL A 22 7.79 9.25 14.53
C VAL A 22 7.90 7.72 14.61
N HIS A 23 6.86 7.00 14.21
CA HIS A 23 6.65 5.57 14.38
C HIS A 23 6.59 4.81 13.04
N SER A 24 7.70 4.83 12.28
CA SER A 24 7.71 4.19 10.95
C SER A 24 7.50 2.67 10.98
N ILE A 25 8.18 1.98 11.89
CA ILE A 25 8.11 0.51 12.05
C ILE A 25 7.81 0.11 13.50
N ASP A 26 8.02 1.04 14.43
CA ASP A 26 7.83 0.81 15.85
C ASP A 26 6.35 0.72 16.22
N TYR A 27 6.11 0.19 17.42
CA TYR A 27 4.78 0.06 17.97
C TYR A 27 4.11 1.42 18.19
N ILE A 28 2.83 1.52 17.80
CA ILE A 28 1.99 2.71 18.00
C ILE A 28 1.10 2.52 19.24
N PRO A 29 1.26 3.36 20.29
CA PRO A 29 0.47 3.25 21.51
C PRO A 29 -0.98 3.68 21.30
N GLU A 30 -1.90 3.16 22.12
CA GLU A 30 -3.35 3.31 21.97
C GLU A 30 -3.83 4.77 21.87
N ASN A 31 -3.18 5.68 22.60
CA ASN A 31 -3.52 7.11 22.63
C ASN A 31 -3.17 7.84 21.32
N GLU A 32 -2.34 7.26 20.47
CA GLU A 32 -1.92 7.82 19.18
C GLU A 32 -2.67 7.20 17.99
N ARG A 33 -3.52 6.19 18.23
CA ARG A 33 -4.32 5.51 17.20
C ARG A 33 -5.58 6.30 16.85
N THR A 34 -5.41 7.41 16.14
CA THR A 34 -6.49 8.36 15.84
C THR A 34 -7.12 8.22 14.45
N ASP A 35 -6.69 7.24 13.66
CA ASP A 35 -7.17 7.06 12.29
C ASP A 35 -8.65 6.66 12.23
N LYS A 36 -9.37 7.25 11.27
CA LYS A 36 -10.79 6.98 11.04
C LYS A 36 -10.97 5.96 9.93
N LEU A 37 -11.92 5.04 10.07
CA LEU A 37 -12.26 4.09 9.00
C LEU A 37 -12.66 4.79 7.69
N SER A 38 -13.30 5.96 7.77
CA SER A 38 -13.72 6.72 6.59
C SER A 38 -12.56 7.35 5.81
N SER A 39 -11.40 7.58 6.43
CA SER A 39 -10.24 8.13 5.72
C SER A 39 -9.56 7.11 4.81
N GLN A 40 -9.83 5.82 5.02
CA GLN A 40 -9.29 4.72 4.20
C GLN A 40 -10.00 4.60 2.84
N GLY A 41 -11.27 5.03 2.74
CA GLY A 41 -12.07 4.88 1.52
C GLY A 41 -11.40 5.46 0.27
N PRO A 42 -10.96 6.74 0.26
CA PRO A 42 -10.27 7.34 -0.88
C PRO A 42 -8.95 6.64 -1.23
N PHE A 43 -8.19 6.18 -0.24
CA PHE A 43 -6.94 5.45 -0.45
C PHE A 43 -7.19 4.13 -1.19
N TRP A 44 -8.16 3.34 -0.73
CA TRP A 44 -8.52 2.08 -1.37
C TRP A 44 -9.18 2.28 -2.73
N PHE A 45 -10.02 3.29 -2.89
CA PHE A 45 -10.61 3.62 -4.19
C PHE A 45 -9.52 3.97 -5.21
N LEU A 46 -8.62 4.90 -4.89
CA LEU A 46 -7.59 5.34 -5.82
C LEU A 46 -6.58 4.22 -6.12
N GLY A 47 -6.21 3.42 -5.11
CA GLY A 47 -5.31 2.28 -5.29
C GLY A 47 -5.90 1.17 -6.17
N ASN A 48 -7.22 1.00 -6.17
CA ASN A 48 -7.91 0.01 -7.01
C ASN A 48 -8.41 0.57 -8.35
N PHE A 49 -8.45 1.89 -8.53
CA PHE A 49 -8.86 2.54 -9.77
C PHE A 49 -7.73 2.46 -10.81
N THR A 50 -7.52 1.24 -11.31
CA THR A 50 -6.45 0.89 -12.25
C THR A 50 -7.03 0.32 -13.55
N PHE A 51 -6.24 0.34 -14.63
CA PHE A 51 -6.65 -0.24 -15.91
C PHE A 51 -7.03 -1.71 -15.77
N PHE A 52 -6.27 -2.48 -14.99
CA PHE A 52 -6.56 -3.88 -14.73
C PHE A 52 -7.93 -4.09 -14.09
N THR A 53 -8.25 -3.35 -13.02
CA THR A 53 -9.57 -3.45 -12.36
C THR A 53 -10.70 -3.06 -13.30
N MET A 54 -10.50 -2.02 -14.11
CA MET A 54 -11.49 -1.58 -15.10
C MET A 54 -11.74 -2.67 -16.15
N THR A 55 -10.67 -3.28 -16.69
CA THR A 55 -10.77 -4.34 -17.69
C THR A 55 -11.42 -5.61 -17.13
N ILE A 56 -11.13 -6.00 -15.88
CA ILE A 56 -11.78 -7.15 -15.22
C ILE A 56 -13.31 -6.98 -15.17
N GLY A 57 -13.81 -5.77 -15.00
CA GLY A 57 -15.26 -5.49 -15.03
C GLY A 57 -15.95 -5.94 -16.32
N PHE A 58 -15.21 -6.06 -17.43
CA PHE A 58 -15.72 -6.51 -18.73
C PHE A 58 -15.67 -8.03 -18.93
N VAL A 59 -15.18 -8.80 -17.94
CA VAL A 59 -15.15 -10.27 -18.02
C VAL A 59 -16.57 -10.87 -18.00
N GLY A 60 -17.51 -10.28 -17.25
CA GLY A 60 -18.90 -10.76 -17.25
C GLY A 60 -19.55 -10.67 -18.63
N PRO A 61 -19.54 -9.50 -19.29
CA PRO A 61 -20.08 -9.35 -20.64
C PRO A 61 -19.34 -10.20 -21.68
N SER A 62 -18.03 -10.44 -21.52
CA SER A 62 -17.28 -11.28 -22.48
C SER A 62 -17.71 -12.75 -22.47
N VAL A 63 -18.31 -13.23 -21.38
CA VAL A 63 -18.92 -14.57 -21.30
C VAL A 63 -20.45 -14.56 -21.45
N GLY A 64 -21.02 -13.43 -21.87
CA GLY A 64 -22.45 -13.29 -22.20
C GLY A 64 -23.36 -12.82 -21.06
N LEU A 65 -22.83 -12.39 -19.91
CA LEU A 65 -23.66 -11.78 -18.86
C LEU A 65 -24.11 -10.38 -19.26
N THR A 66 -25.33 -10.01 -18.87
CA THR A 66 -25.78 -8.61 -18.97
C THR A 66 -25.00 -7.73 -17.98
N ALA A 67 -25.02 -6.41 -18.19
CA ALA A 67 -24.37 -5.46 -17.28
C ALA A 67 -24.90 -5.59 -15.84
N PHE A 68 -26.20 -5.84 -15.68
CA PHE A 68 -26.82 -6.07 -14.37
C PHE A 68 -26.24 -7.32 -13.69
N TRP A 69 -26.23 -8.46 -14.39
CA TRP A 69 -25.73 -9.71 -13.81
C TRP A 69 -24.22 -9.67 -13.55
N THR A 70 -23.45 -9.02 -14.43
CA THR A 70 -22.02 -8.76 -14.22
C THR A 70 -21.78 -7.95 -12.94
N THR A 71 -22.57 -6.89 -12.74
CA THR A 71 -22.43 -6.03 -11.57
C THR A 71 -22.79 -6.79 -10.29
N VAL A 72 -23.88 -7.57 -10.32
CA VAL A 72 -24.31 -8.37 -9.17
C VAL A 72 -23.28 -9.44 -8.82
N THR A 73 -22.83 -10.26 -9.77
CA THR A 73 -21.85 -11.32 -9.52
C THR A 73 -20.50 -10.75 -9.12
N GLY A 74 -20.06 -9.67 -9.78
CA GLY A 74 -18.84 -8.95 -9.43
C GLY A 74 -18.88 -8.39 -8.02
N THR A 75 -19.98 -7.71 -7.64
CA THR A 75 -20.16 -7.16 -6.29
C THR A 75 -20.15 -8.26 -5.23
N LEU A 76 -20.87 -9.36 -5.45
CA LEU A 76 -20.90 -10.48 -4.52
C LEU A 76 -19.52 -11.14 -4.37
N GLY A 77 -18.79 -11.34 -5.48
CA GLY A 77 -17.44 -11.87 -5.47
C GLY A 77 -16.47 -10.96 -4.70
N ILE A 78 -16.53 -9.65 -4.92
CA ILE A 78 -15.72 -8.66 -4.21
C ILE A 78 -16.07 -8.65 -2.72
N MET A 79 -17.35 -8.62 -2.34
CA MET A 79 -17.78 -8.66 -0.94
C MET A 79 -17.29 -9.93 -0.23
N PHE A 80 -17.40 -11.07 -0.90
CA PHE A 80 -16.92 -12.34 -0.35
C PHE A 80 -15.40 -12.36 -0.17
N GLY A 81 -14.64 -11.96 -1.19
CA GLY A 81 -13.17 -11.92 -1.11
C GLY A 81 -12.65 -10.90 -0.09
N THR A 82 -13.30 -9.74 0.00
CA THR A 82 -12.92 -8.67 0.94
C THR A 82 -13.25 -9.01 2.38
N LEU A 83 -14.16 -9.93 2.67
CA LEU A 83 -14.48 -10.36 4.03
C LEU A 83 -13.23 -10.87 4.78
N PHE A 84 -12.45 -11.76 4.16
CA PHE A 84 -11.23 -12.29 4.75
C PHE A 84 -10.15 -11.21 4.90
N MET A 85 -10.02 -10.34 3.89
CA MET A 85 -9.10 -9.21 3.93
C MET A 85 -9.48 -8.20 5.02
N ALA A 86 -10.77 -7.99 5.29
CA ALA A 86 -11.25 -7.09 6.33
C ALA A 86 -10.87 -7.60 7.73
N PHE A 87 -11.02 -8.91 7.98
CA PHE A 87 -10.57 -9.52 9.24
C PHE A 87 -9.06 -9.49 9.42
N HIS A 88 -8.29 -9.59 8.33
CA HIS A 88 -6.84 -9.45 8.39
C HIS A 88 -6.43 -7.98 8.62
N GLY A 89 -7.04 -7.05 7.89
CA GLY A 89 -6.75 -5.62 7.96
C GLY A 89 -7.13 -4.99 9.32
N SER A 90 -8.10 -5.56 10.03
CA SER A 90 -8.44 -5.09 11.38
C SER A 90 -7.37 -5.42 12.43
N GLN A 91 -6.47 -6.38 12.17
CA GLN A 91 -5.40 -6.77 13.11
C GLN A 91 -4.37 -5.65 13.32
N GLY A 92 -4.07 -4.86 12.28
CA GLY A 92 -3.09 -3.76 12.35
C GLY A 92 -3.42 -2.72 13.42
N PRO A 93 -4.60 -2.07 13.37
CA PRO A 93 -5.02 -1.08 14.37
C PRO A 93 -5.14 -1.63 15.79
N HIS A 94 -5.51 -2.90 15.96
CA HIS A 94 -5.62 -3.52 17.28
C HIS A 94 -4.25 -3.84 17.89
N LEU A 95 -3.32 -4.33 17.09
CA LEU A 95 -1.99 -4.72 17.56
C LEU A 95 -1.00 -3.55 17.61
N GLY A 96 -1.28 -2.43 16.93
CA GLY A 96 -0.36 -1.28 16.87
C GLY A 96 0.97 -1.62 16.18
N LEU A 97 1.01 -2.68 15.38
CA LEU A 97 2.21 -3.20 14.71
C LEU A 97 2.00 -3.24 13.20
N PRO A 98 3.03 -2.91 12.40
CA PRO A 98 2.95 -3.02 10.95
C PRO A 98 2.81 -4.47 10.47
N GLN A 99 2.07 -4.68 9.38
CA GLN A 99 1.81 -6.01 8.81
C GLN A 99 3.11 -6.77 8.47
N MET A 100 4.17 -6.04 8.10
CA MET A 100 5.50 -6.61 7.85
C MET A 100 6.08 -7.34 9.07
N ILE A 101 5.83 -6.88 10.29
CA ILE A 101 6.26 -7.57 11.52
C ILE A 101 5.34 -8.75 11.83
N GLN A 102 4.02 -8.59 11.63
CA GLN A 102 3.03 -9.65 11.89
C GLN A 102 3.28 -10.90 11.03
N SER A 103 3.70 -10.74 9.78
CA SER A 103 4.05 -11.87 8.92
C SER A 103 5.21 -12.71 9.48
N ARG A 104 6.19 -12.09 10.15
CA ARG A 104 7.27 -12.83 10.83
C ARG A 104 6.77 -13.58 12.05
N ALA A 105 5.78 -13.05 12.77
CA ALA A 105 5.17 -13.74 13.90
C ALA A 105 4.36 -14.97 13.45
N GLN A 106 3.65 -14.89 12.32
CA GLN A 106 2.83 -15.99 11.79
C GLN A 106 3.65 -17.10 11.12
N PHE A 107 4.66 -16.75 10.32
CA PHE A 107 5.41 -17.70 9.48
C PHE A 107 6.83 -17.98 9.99
N GLY A 108 7.29 -17.28 11.03
CA GLY A 108 8.64 -17.38 11.56
C GLY A 108 9.70 -16.74 10.66
N TYR A 109 10.96 -16.75 11.13
CA TYR A 109 12.08 -16.07 10.46
C TYR A 109 12.37 -16.61 9.05
N ARG A 110 12.23 -17.91 8.82
CA ARG A 110 12.49 -18.55 7.52
C ARG A 110 11.24 -18.64 6.65
N GLY A 111 10.06 -18.89 7.24
CA GLY A 111 8.81 -19.05 6.48
C GLY A 111 8.33 -17.75 5.83
N VAL A 112 8.65 -16.60 6.41
CA VAL A 112 8.27 -15.28 5.85
C VAL A 112 8.84 -15.07 4.44
N VAL A 113 9.98 -15.69 4.09
CA VAL A 113 10.60 -15.55 2.76
C VAL A 113 9.66 -16.05 1.66
N LEU A 114 8.92 -17.13 1.90
CA LEU A 114 7.95 -17.64 0.93
C LEU A 114 6.82 -16.65 0.68
N VAL A 115 6.30 -16.04 1.74
CA VAL A 115 5.25 -15.02 1.64
C VAL A 115 5.76 -13.78 0.92
N LEU A 116 6.97 -13.32 1.23
CA LEU A 116 7.60 -12.18 0.55
C LEU A 116 7.79 -12.43 -0.95
N LEU A 117 8.19 -13.65 -1.35
CA LEU A 117 8.31 -14.01 -2.77
C LEU A 117 6.95 -14.03 -3.46
N ALA A 118 5.92 -14.57 -2.81
CA ALA A 118 4.56 -14.57 -3.34
C ALA A 118 4.03 -13.13 -3.50
N THR A 119 4.22 -12.27 -2.49
CA THR A 119 3.86 -10.86 -2.52
C THR A 119 4.59 -10.11 -3.65
N LEU A 120 5.90 -10.33 -3.80
CA LEU A 120 6.68 -9.75 -4.90
C LEU A 120 6.14 -10.18 -6.26
N PHE A 121 5.82 -11.47 -6.42
CA PHE A 121 5.26 -11.99 -7.67
C PHE A 121 3.90 -11.36 -7.99
N VAL A 122 2.99 -11.28 -7.02
CA VAL A 122 1.66 -10.67 -7.20
C VAL A 122 1.79 -9.19 -7.57
N PHE A 123 2.64 -8.43 -6.87
CA PHE A 123 2.84 -7.02 -7.20
C PHE A 123 3.50 -6.81 -8.55
N ALA A 124 4.51 -7.61 -8.90
CA ALA A 124 5.12 -7.56 -10.23
C ALA A 124 4.08 -7.86 -11.32
N GLY A 125 3.30 -8.92 -11.15
CA GLY A 125 2.23 -9.29 -12.08
C GLY A 125 1.19 -8.18 -12.23
N PHE A 126 0.70 -7.62 -11.11
CA PHE A 126 -0.27 -6.52 -11.13
C PHE A 126 0.26 -5.30 -11.89
N ASN A 127 1.51 -4.91 -11.68
CA ASN A 127 2.12 -3.78 -12.37
C ASN A 127 2.34 -4.06 -13.87
N ILE A 128 2.81 -5.26 -14.22
CA ILE A 128 3.02 -5.68 -15.62
C ILE A 128 1.70 -5.67 -16.38
N VAL A 129 0.66 -6.29 -15.82
CA VAL A 129 -0.66 -6.36 -16.48
C VAL A 129 -1.27 -4.97 -16.65
N ASN A 130 -1.16 -4.10 -15.64
CA ASN A 130 -1.61 -2.72 -15.75
C ASN A 130 -0.89 -1.96 -16.88
N LEU A 131 0.42 -2.11 -17.00
CA LEU A 131 1.20 -1.48 -18.06
C LEU A 131 0.77 -2.00 -19.44
N VAL A 132 0.62 -3.32 -19.59
CA VAL A 132 0.22 -3.96 -20.86
C VAL A 132 -1.17 -3.48 -21.30
N LEU A 133 -2.14 -3.49 -20.39
CA LEU A 133 -3.51 -3.05 -20.70
C LEU A 133 -3.58 -1.56 -21.06
N MET A 134 -2.80 -0.73 -20.36
CA MET A 134 -2.71 0.70 -20.67
C MET A 134 -2.12 0.96 -22.06
N MET A 135 -1.02 0.28 -22.41
CA MET A 135 -0.41 0.39 -23.74
C MET A 135 -1.39 -0.03 -24.84
N GLN A 136 -2.05 -1.18 -24.67
CA GLN A 136 -3.00 -1.69 -25.65
C GLN A 136 -4.23 -0.77 -25.78
N GLY A 137 -4.75 -0.25 -24.67
CA GLY A 137 -5.87 0.69 -24.67
C GLY A 137 -5.54 1.98 -25.41
N LEU A 138 -4.38 2.59 -25.11
CA LEU A 138 -3.96 3.85 -25.76
C LEU A 138 -3.60 3.67 -27.24
N GLN A 139 -2.96 2.57 -27.60
CA GLN A 139 -2.73 2.19 -29.00
C GLN A 139 -4.06 2.10 -29.77
N THR A 140 -5.05 1.42 -29.19
CA THR A 140 -6.33 1.15 -29.87
C THR A 140 -7.19 2.40 -30.01
N LEU A 141 -7.19 3.29 -29.02
CA LEU A 141 -8.03 4.48 -29.00
C LEU A 141 -7.40 5.68 -29.72
N PHE A 142 -6.08 5.87 -29.57
CA PHE A 142 -5.39 7.08 -30.01
C PHE A 142 -4.24 6.81 -30.98
N GLY A 143 -3.90 5.54 -31.25
CA GLY A 143 -2.78 5.18 -32.11
C GLY A 143 -1.40 5.48 -31.50
N PHE A 144 -1.32 5.64 -30.17
CA PHE A 144 -0.05 5.93 -29.49
C PHE A 144 0.86 4.70 -29.51
N ASP A 145 2.13 4.92 -29.85
CA ASP A 145 3.15 3.87 -29.87
C ASP A 145 3.30 3.22 -28.47
N PRO A 146 3.27 1.88 -28.34
CA PRO A 146 3.30 1.20 -27.05
C PRO A 146 4.62 1.45 -26.31
N LEU A 147 5.75 1.54 -27.03
CA LEU A 147 7.06 1.77 -26.44
C LEU A 147 7.15 3.18 -25.86
N LEU A 148 6.57 4.19 -26.52
CA LEU A 148 6.55 5.54 -25.97
C LEU A 148 5.70 5.62 -24.71
N VAL A 149 4.54 4.96 -24.69
CA VAL A 149 3.70 4.85 -23.48
C VAL A 149 4.44 4.10 -22.37
N ALA A 150 5.08 2.97 -22.68
CA ALA A 150 5.86 2.19 -21.72
C ALA A 150 6.96 3.03 -21.07
N LEU A 151 7.74 3.73 -21.89
CA LEU A 151 8.82 4.60 -21.43
C LEU A 151 8.26 5.78 -20.62
N ALA A 152 7.19 6.43 -21.09
CA ALA A 152 6.57 7.54 -20.38
C ALA A 152 6.01 7.14 -19.00
N VAL A 153 5.55 5.90 -18.82
CA VAL A 153 5.04 5.41 -17.53
C VAL A 153 6.16 4.91 -16.62
N THR A 154 7.17 4.22 -17.17
CA THR A 154 8.21 3.53 -16.38
C THR A 154 9.48 4.36 -16.12
N VAL A 155 9.75 5.38 -16.93
CA VAL A 155 10.98 6.19 -16.83
C VAL A 155 10.88 7.35 -15.82
N PRO A 156 9.77 8.12 -15.74
CA PRO A 156 9.70 9.27 -14.84
C PRO A 156 9.80 8.90 -13.35
N GLY A 157 9.38 7.70 -12.99
CA GLY A 157 9.76 7.10 -11.72
C GLY A 157 10.67 5.93 -12.02
N ARG A 158 11.99 6.05 -11.82
CA ARG A 158 12.87 4.89 -11.63
C ARG A 158 12.64 4.37 -10.21
N PRO A 159 11.65 3.49 -9.93
CA PRO A 159 11.26 3.15 -8.57
C PRO A 159 12.22 2.07 -8.03
N TRP A 160 12.85 1.32 -8.94
CA TRP A 160 13.84 0.30 -8.65
C TRP A 160 15.12 0.88 -8.05
N ARG A 161 15.51 2.08 -8.48
CA ARG A 161 16.67 2.76 -7.88
C ARG A 161 16.34 3.21 -6.46
N PHE A 162 15.10 3.62 -6.18
CA PHE A 162 14.63 3.92 -4.83
C PHE A 162 14.53 2.67 -3.94
N LEU A 163 14.05 1.52 -4.43
CA LEU A 163 14.07 0.28 -3.63
C LEU A 163 15.51 -0.18 -3.31
N ALA A 164 16.46 0.00 -4.25
CA ALA A 164 17.85 -0.41 -4.06
C ALA A 164 18.70 0.59 -3.25
N THR A 165 18.48 1.91 -3.35
CA THR A 165 19.30 2.90 -2.62
C THR A 165 18.78 3.22 -1.22
N THR A 166 17.48 3.11 -0.97
CA THR A 166 16.92 3.42 0.37
C THR A 166 17.19 2.30 1.37
N GLY A 167 17.47 1.07 0.91
CA GLY A 167 17.91 -0.04 1.76
C GLY A 167 19.42 -0.04 2.10
N CYS A 168 20.26 0.68 1.33
CA CYS A 168 21.72 0.59 1.45
C CYS A 168 22.44 1.88 1.90
N THR A 169 21.75 3.03 1.99
CA THR A 169 22.41 4.30 2.38
C THR A 169 22.43 4.56 3.90
N ALA A 170 21.80 3.70 4.71
CA ALA A 170 21.69 3.89 6.16
C ALA A 170 22.78 3.19 7.01
N VAL A 171 23.88 2.69 6.41
CA VAL A 171 24.92 1.95 7.16
C VAL A 171 26.18 2.80 7.49
N SER A 172 26.38 4.00 6.92
CA SER A 172 27.67 4.70 7.07
C SER A 172 27.71 5.97 7.92
N SER A 173 26.59 6.47 8.47
CA SER A 173 26.66 7.61 9.41
C SER A 173 25.56 7.50 10.45
N GLY A 174 25.92 7.43 11.74
CA GLY A 174 25.05 7.17 12.89
C GLY A 174 24.00 8.23 13.22
N ARG A 175 23.24 8.70 12.22
CA ARG A 175 22.04 9.52 12.33
C ARG A 175 21.03 8.99 11.32
N CYS A 176 20.14 8.11 11.77
CA CYS A 176 19.00 7.63 10.99
C CYS A 176 17.96 8.75 10.89
N THR A 177 18.01 9.57 9.84
CA THR A 177 16.83 10.29 9.35
C THR A 177 16.20 9.45 8.25
N CYS A 178 15.41 8.45 8.63
CA CYS A 178 14.51 7.78 7.71
C CYS A 178 13.44 8.79 7.32
N ARG A 179 13.55 9.37 6.12
CA ARG A 179 12.44 10.07 5.49
C ARG A 179 11.48 9.01 4.94
N CYS A 180 10.81 8.30 5.85
CA CYS A 180 9.73 7.39 5.51
C CYS A 180 8.50 8.23 5.18
N ARG A 181 8.35 8.58 3.90
CA ARG A 181 7.01 8.84 3.39
C ARG A 181 6.31 7.49 3.45
N SER A 182 5.42 7.34 4.44
CA SER A 182 4.53 6.20 4.65
C SER A 182 4.08 5.61 3.31
N MET A 183 4.76 4.54 2.89
CA MET A 183 4.17 3.49 2.10
C MET A 183 3.80 2.42 3.11
N ALA A 184 2.70 2.69 3.82
CA ALA A 184 1.97 1.67 4.51
C ALA A 184 1.63 0.59 3.48
N TRP A 185 2.25 -0.57 3.67
CA TRP A 185 1.76 -1.86 3.19
C TRP A 185 1.17 -2.57 4.39
#